data_AF-A0A381I7K1-F1
#
_entry.id   AF-A0A381I7K1-F1
#
_cell.length_a   1.000
_cell.length_b   1.000
_cell.length_c   1.000
_cell.angle_alpha   90.00
_cell.angle_beta   90.00
_cell.angle_gamma   90.00
#
_symmetry.space_group_name_H-M   'P 1'
#
loop_
_entity.id
_entity.type
_entity.pdbx_description
1 polymer ?
#
loop_
_entity_poly.entity_id
_entity_poly.type
_entity_poly.pdbx_seq_one_letter_code
_entity_poly.pdbx_strand_id
1 'polypeptide(L)'
;MLQVLLRDIRRRIAQKNQSIRSKLNSIISSTTYQKYLQDAIISLRGDRFVVPVKSEYRSQVAGIVHDQSSSGATLFIEPMTIVEMNNELRQLKLGEQEEIERILSELSAMVGEVSEDLISNQEILGRLDFAFSKGKLSIQMRGIEPTLNEDKYLNIKNGRHPLLDKKKVVANTIYLGRDFHTFGDNRSKHRW
;
A
#
# COMPACT_ATOMS: atom_id res chain seq x y z
N MET A 1 3.03 -12.70 -24.18
CA MET A 1 1.68 -12.31 -24.64
C MET A 1 1.07 -11.20 -23.77
N LEU A 2 1.10 -11.36 -22.44
CA LEU A 2 0.54 -10.42 -21.44
C LEU A 2 0.85 -8.93 -21.63
N GLN A 3 2.06 -8.58 -22.04
CA GLN A 3 2.50 -7.18 -22.10
C GLN A 3 2.17 -6.46 -23.43
N VAL A 4 1.81 -7.21 -24.48
CA VAL A 4 1.70 -6.64 -25.83
C VAL A 4 0.41 -5.84 -26.00
N LEU A 5 -0.70 -6.33 -25.43
CA LEU A 5 -2.01 -5.69 -25.52
C LEU A 5 -2.10 -4.41 -24.69
N LEU A 6 -1.73 -4.46 -23.40
CA LEU A 6 -1.69 -3.27 -22.53
C LEU A 6 -0.81 -2.16 -23.11
N ARG A 7 0.37 -2.52 -23.64
CA ARG A 7 1.27 -1.56 -24.30
C ARG A 7 0.63 -0.93 -25.54
N ASP A 8 -0.08 -1.72 -26.34
CA ASP A 8 -0.78 -1.19 -27.52
C ASP A 8 -1.92 -0.23 -27.12
N ILE A 9 -2.73 -0.58 -26.11
CA ILE A 9 -3.80 0.27 -25.59
C ILE A 9 -3.22 1.61 -25.10
N ARG A 10 -2.18 1.58 -24.26
CA ARG A 10 -1.50 2.79 -23.77
C ARG A 10 -0.96 3.67 -24.90
N ARG A 11 -0.39 3.05 -25.93
CA ARG A 11 0.07 3.76 -27.13
C ARG A 11 -1.09 4.44 -27.85
N ARG A 12 -2.21 3.74 -28.05
CA ARG A 12 -3.42 4.30 -28.68
C ARG A 12 -4.02 5.44 -27.86
N ILE A 13 -4.06 5.32 -26.53
CA ILE A 13 -4.47 6.40 -25.61
C ILE A 13 -3.60 7.64 -25.81
N ALA A 14 -2.27 7.48 -25.81
CA ALA A 14 -1.34 8.59 -26.01
C ALA A 14 -1.53 9.27 -27.37
N GLN A 15 -1.68 8.49 -28.44
CA GLN A 15 -1.95 9.00 -29.78
C GLN A 15 -3.27 9.76 -29.84
N LYS A 16 -4.36 9.20 -29.28
CA LYS A 16 -5.68 9.83 -29.28
C LYS A 16 -5.69 11.13 -28.47
N ASN A 17 -5.05 11.13 -27.29
CA ASN A 17 -4.83 12.34 -26.49
C ASN A 17 -4.12 13.44 -27.29
N GLN A 18 -3.05 13.09 -28.01
CA GLN A 18 -2.32 14.04 -28.84
C GLN A 18 -3.21 14.58 -29.96
N SER A 19 -3.95 13.72 -30.67
CA SER A 19 -4.87 14.13 -31.73
C SER A 19 -5.97 15.07 -31.23
N ILE A 20 -6.58 14.78 -30.06
CA ILE A 20 -7.61 15.64 -29.45
C ILE A 20 -7.00 17.00 -29.10
N ARG A 21 -5.83 17.02 -28.46
CA ARG A 21 -5.13 18.25 -28.09
C ARG A 21 -4.76 19.09 -29.31
N SER A 22 -4.26 18.47 -30.39
CA SER A 22 -3.99 19.17 -31.64
C SER A 22 -5.26 19.80 -32.23
N LYS A 23 -6.39 19.08 -32.22
CA LYS A 23 -7.66 19.60 -32.72
C LYS A 23 -8.18 20.76 -31.87
N LEU A 24 -8.15 20.62 -30.55
CA LEU A 24 -8.54 21.70 -29.64
C LEU A 24 -7.60 22.91 -29.72
N ASN A 25 -6.30 22.69 -29.86
CA ASN A 25 -5.33 23.77 -30.06
C ASN A 25 -5.68 24.60 -31.30
N SER A 26 -6.06 23.96 -32.41
CA SER A 26 -6.51 24.67 -33.62
C SER A 26 -7.79 25.49 -33.40
N ILE A 27 -8.66 25.05 -32.48
CA ILE A 27 -9.90 25.74 -32.13
C ILE A 27 -9.60 26.95 -31.24
N ILE A 28 -8.83 26.78 -30.16
CA ILE A 28 -8.52 27.87 -29.22
C ILE A 28 -7.55 28.92 -29.81
N SER A 29 -6.76 28.57 -30.83
CA SER A 29 -5.90 29.51 -31.54
C SER A 29 -6.63 30.32 -32.62
N SER A 30 -7.87 29.95 -32.96
CA SER A 30 -8.68 30.69 -33.93
C SER A 30 -9.13 32.03 -33.34
N THR A 31 -8.87 33.12 -34.06
CA THR A 31 -9.25 34.49 -33.67
C THR A 31 -10.76 34.63 -33.44
N THR A 32 -11.59 33.85 -34.14
CA THR A 32 -13.04 33.84 -33.95
C THR A 32 -13.42 33.19 -32.63
N TYR A 33 -12.83 32.04 -32.31
CA TYR A 33 -13.12 31.30 -31.09
C TYR A 33 -12.58 31.97 -29.84
N GLN A 34 -11.42 32.65 -29.91
CA GLN A 34 -10.86 33.38 -28.77
C GLN A 34 -11.81 34.42 -28.17
N LYS A 35 -12.70 35.00 -28.99
CA LYS A 35 -13.72 35.95 -28.50
C LYS A 35 -14.76 35.29 -27.60
N TYR A 36 -15.03 34.00 -27.82
CA TYR A 36 -16.04 33.22 -27.10
C TYR A 36 -15.47 32.53 -25.85
N LEU A 37 -14.17 32.32 -25.81
CA LEU A 37 -13.51 31.62 -24.71
C LEU A 37 -13.31 32.55 -23.50
N GLN A 38 -13.43 31.97 -22.30
CA GLN A 38 -13.02 32.66 -21.07
C GLN A 38 -11.48 32.71 -21.01
N ASP A 39 -10.85 31.55 -21.19
CA ASP A 39 -9.40 31.37 -21.26
C ASP A 39 -9.07 30.46 -22.45
N ALA A 40 -8.00 30.77 -23.19
CA ALA A 40 -7.54 29.95 -24.33
C ALA A 40 -6.74 28.73 -23.85
N ILE A 41 -7.32 27.94 -22.94
CA ILE A 41 -6.71 26.74 -22.37
C ILE A 41 -7.60 25.52 -22.57
N ILE A 42 -6.98 24.38 -22.87
CA ILE A 42 -7.66 23.09 -22.87
C ILE A 42 -7.80 22.65 -21.41
N SER A 43 -9.02 22.33 -21.00
CA SER A 43 -9.30 21.80 -19.66
C SER A 43 -9.81 20.37 -19.72
N LEU A 44 -9.79 19.70 -18.58
CA LEU A 44 -10.38 18.38 -18.36
C LEU A 44 -11.53 18.53 -17.35
N ARG A 45 -12.68 17.95 -17.68
CA ARG A 45 -13.84 17.85 -16.80
C ARG A 45 -14.29 16.40 -16.76
N GLY A 46 -14.21 15.80 -15.57
CA GLY A 46 -14.19 14.34 -15.44
C GLY A 46 -13.08 13.77 -16.33
N ASP A 47 -13.46 12.93 -17.28
CA ASP A 47 -12.55 12.27 -18.24
C ASP A 47 -12.58 12.88 -19.65
N ARG A 48 -13.21 14.04 -19.84
CA ARG A 48 -13.41 14.64 -21.16
C ARG A 48 -12.64 15.93 -21.34
N PHE A 49 -12.00 16.07 -22.50
CA PHE A 49 -11.39 17.33 -22.89
C PHE A 49 -12.47 18.33 -23.28
N VAL A 50 -12.35 19.54 -22.72
CA VAL A 50 -13.31 20.63 -22.86
C VAL A 50 -12.60 21.97 -23.01
N VAL A 51 -13.32 22.96 -23.51
CA VAL A 51 -12.88 24.36 -23.59
C VAL A 51 -13.79 25.25 -22.75
N PRO A 52 -13.25 26.22 -22.01
CA PRO A 52 -14.05 27.13 -21.21
C PRO A 52 -14.62 28.26 -22.08
N VAL A 53 -15.94 28.29 -22.25
CA VAL A 53 -16.68 29.26 -23.05
C VAL A 53 -17.44 30.21 -22.12
N LYS A 54 -17.43 31.51 -22.40
CA LYS A 54 -18.23 32.47 -21.62
C LYS A 54 -19.71 32.18 -21.82
N SER A 55 -20.49 32.24 -20.75
CA SER A 55 -21.90 31.84 -20.73
C SER A 55 -22.74 32.53 -21.81
N GLU A 56 -22.47 33.81 -22.09
CA GLU A 56 -23.15 34.62 -23.11
C GLU A 56 -22.89 34.15 -24.55
N TYR A 57 -21.80 33.41 -24.78
CA TYR A 57 -21.44 32.86 -26.10
C TYR A 57 -21.76 31.37 -26.23
N ARG A 58 -22.56 30.78 -25.33
CA ARG A 58 -22.97 29.37 -25.37
C ARG A 58 -23.47 28.91 -26.74
N SER A 59 -24.32 29.71 -27.38
CA SER A 59 -24.94 29.36 -28.68
C SER A 59 -23.97 29.41 -29.85
N GLN A 60 -22.81 30.08 -29.70
CA GLN A 60 -21.81 30.23 -30.75
C GLN A 60 -20.83 29.04 -30.82
N VAL A 61 -20.75 28.23 -29.76
CA VAL A 61 -19.89 27.05 -29.71
C VAL A 61 -20.75 25.79 -29.73
N ALA A 62 -20.77 25.13 -30.89
CA ALA A 62 -21.44 23.84 -31.05
C ALA A 62 -20.72 22.75 -30.24
N GLY A 63 -21.41 22.19 -29.25
CA GLY A 63 -20.82 21.25 -28.30
C GLY A 63 -21.76 20.85 -27.17
N ILE A 64 -21.31 19.89 -26.37
CA ILE A 64 -21.98 19.39 -25.16
C ILE A 64 -21.42 20.12 -23.95
N VAL A 65 -22.27 20.67 -23.10
CA VAL A 65 -21.85 21.25 -21.81
C VAL A 65 -21.63 20.11 -20.83
N HIS A 66 -20.43 20.01 -20.25
CA HIS A 66 -20.10 19.01 -19.24
C HIS A 66 -20.10 19.55 -17.82
N ASP A 67 -19.83 20.84 -17.68
CA ASP A 67 -19.72 21.48 -16.36
C ASP A 67 -19.90 23.00 -16.48
N GLN A 68 -20.11 23.67 -15.36
CA GLN A 68 -20.25 25.12 -15.25
C GLN A 68 -19.48 25.63 -14.02
N SER A 69 -18.89 26.83 -14.10
CA SER A 69 -18.26 27.46 -12.94
C SER A 69 -19.27 27.75 -11.83
N SER A 70 -18.82 27.83 -10.57
CA SER A 70 -19.71 28.14 -9.43
C SER A 70 -20.47 29.46 -9.57
N SER A 71 -19.89 30.44 -10.27
CA SER A 71 -20.52 31.73 -10.60
C SER A 71 -21.49 31.68 -11.78
N GLY A 72 -21.53 30.58 -12.52
CA GLY A 72 -22.30 30.45 -13.75
C GLY A 72 -21.67 31.07 -15.00
N ALA A 73 -20.65 31.92 -14.84
CA ALA A 73 -20.08 32.73 -15.91
C ALA A 73 -19.34 31.93 -17.01
N THR A 74 -18.82 30.74 -16.68
CA THR A 74 -18.04 29.91 -17.61
C THR A 74 -18.69 28.54 -17.78
N LEU A 75 -18.91 28.14 -19.03
CA LEU A 75 -19.40 26.83 -19.42
C LEU A 75 -18.26 26.00 -20.00
N PHE A 76 -18.08 24.78 -19.51
CA PHE A 76 -17.08 23.85 -20.02
C PHE A 76 -17.70 22.98 -21.11
N ILE A 77 -17.37 23.31 -22.37
CA ILE A 77 -18.00 22.71 -23.54
C ILE A 77 -17.03 21.74 -24.21
N GLU A 78 -17.49 20.53 -24.52
CA GLU A 78 -16.87 19.60 -25.45
C GLU A 78 -17.33 19.94 -26.88
N PRO A 79 -16.46 20.47 -27.74
CA PRO A 79 -16.84 20.78 -29.11
C PRO A 79 -17.26 19.52 -29.90
N MET A 80 -18.27 19.65 -30.76
CA MET A 80 -18.76 18.52 -31.57
C MET A 80 -17.66 17.81 -32.37
N THR A 81 -16.64 18.56 -32.80
CA THR A 81 -15.50 18.06 -33.58
C THR A 81 -14.63 17.04 -32.85
N ILE A 82 -14.73 16.93 -31.52
CA ILE A 82 -13.94 16.00 -30.71
C ILE A 82 -14.79 15.03 -29.88
N VAL A 83 -16.13 15.08 -29.97
CA VAL A 83 -17.03 14.22 -29.17
C VAL A 83 -16.72 12.74 -29.40
N GLU A 84 -16.66 12.31 -30.67
CA GLU A 84 -16.30 10.95 -31.04
C GLU A 84 -14.90 10.57 -30.56
N MET A 85 -13.93 11.48 -30.69
CA MET A 85 -12.56 11.23 -30.25
C MET A 85 -12.46 11.02 -28.72
N ASN A 86 -13.22 11.79 -27.94
CA ASN A 86 -13.33 11.63 -26.49
C ASN A 86 -14.05 10.32 -26.13
N ASN A 87 -15.09 9.93 -26.87
CA ASN A 87 -15.76 8.63 -26.68
C ASN A 87 -14.80 7.47 -26.92
N GLU A 88 -14.04 7.49 -28.02
CA GLU A 88 -13.03 6.47 -28.31
C GLU A 88 -11.92 6.44 -27.24
N LEU A 89 -11.45 7.61 -26.80
CA LEU A 89 -10.46 7.71 -25.72
C LEU A 89 -10.98 7.07 -24.42
N ARG A 90 -12.26 7.30 -24.09
CA ARG A 90 -12.91 6.70 -22.93
C ARG A 90 -12.98 5.18 -23.06
N GLN A 91 -13.33 4.65 -24.23
CA GLN A 91 -13.35 3.20 -24.47
C GLN A 91 -11.95 2.59 -24.33
N LEU A 92 -10.92 3.25 -24.85
CA LEU A 92 -9.54 2.80 -24.68
C LEU A 92 -9.11 2.79 -23.21
N LYS A 93 -9.48 3.81 -22.43
CA LYS A 93 -9.19 3.85 -20.98
C LYS A 93 -9.90 2.72 -20.21
N LEU A 94 -11.16 2.41 -20.56
CA LEU A 94 -11.88 1.29 -19.96
C LEU A 94 -11.19 -0.04 -20.29
N GLY A 95 -10.84 -0.26 -21.57
CA GLY A 95 -10.09 -1.44 -21.98
C GLY A 95 -8.70 -1.54 -21.35
N GLU A 96 -8.05 -0.40 -21.05
CA GLU A 96 -6.80 -0.40 -20.27
C GLU A 96 -7.02 -0.96 -18.88
N GLN A 97 -8.07 -0.51 -18.19
CA GLN A 97 -8.39 -0.95 -16.84
C GLN A 97 -8.73 -2.45 -16.80
N GLU A 98 -9.55 -2.93 -17.73
CA GLU A 98 -9.90 -4.35 -17.85
C GLU A 98 -8.65 -5.23 -18.09
N GLU A 99 -7.73 -4.78 -18.96
CA GLU A 99 -6.51 -5.50 -19.24
C GLU A 99 -5.54 -5.50 -18.04
N ILE A 100 -5.46 -4.41 -17.28
CA ILE A 100 -4.70 -4.35 -16.02
C ILE A 100 -5.26 -5.36 -15.02
N GLU A 101 -6.57 -5.40 -14.83
CA GLU A 101 -7.22 -6.33 -13.90
C GLU A 101 -7.00 -7.79 -14.31
N ARG A 102 -7.07 -8.10 -15.60
CA ARG A 102 -6.76 -9.43 -16.14
C ARG A 102 -5.32 -9.84 -15.83
N ILE A 103 -4.34 -8.96 -16.11
CA ILE A 103 -2.92 -9.21 -15.82
C ILE A 103 -2.69 -9.42 -14.32
N LEU A 104 -3.30 -8.60 -13.47
CA LEU A 104 -3.16 -8.73 -12.02
C LEU A 104 -3.74 -10.04 -11.52
N SER A 105 -4.92 -10.43 -12.01
CA SER A 105 -5.54 -11.72 -11.67
C SER A 105 -4.65 -12.90 -12.04
N GLU A 106 -4.05 -12.89 -13.24
CA GLU A 106 -3.12 -13.93 -13.67
C GLU A 106 -1.84 -13.97 -12.81
N LEU A 107 -1.25 -12.82 -12.51
CA LEU A 107 -0.09 -12.75 -11.62
C LEU A 107 -0.43 -13.24 -10.20
N SER A 108 -1.60 -12.88 -9.68
CA SER A 108 -2.09 -13.37 -8.39
C SER A 108 -2.30 -14.88 -8.40
N ALA A 109 -2.82 -15.45 -9.50
CA ALA A 109 -2.96 -16.89 -9.65
C ALA A 109 -1.60 -17.59 -9.65
N MET A 110 -0.60 -17.05 -10.35
CA MET A 110 0.78 -17.59 -10.34
C MET A 110 1.41 -17.57 -8.94
N VAL A 111 1.15 -16.54 -8.14
CA VAL A 111 1.57 -16.53 -6.72
C VAL A 111 0.80 -17.57 -5.91
N GLY A 112 -0.49 -17.76 -6.21
CA GLY A 112 -1.33 -18.79 -5.62
C GLY A 112 -0.81 -20.21 -5.87
N GLU A 113 -0.24 -20.49 -7.05
CA GLU A 113 0.35 -21.79 -7.37
C GLU A 113 1.48 -22.21 -6.42
N VAL A 114 2.19 -21.24 -5.82
CA VAL A 114 3.29 -21.48 -4.88
C VAL A 114 2.92 -21.12 -3.44
N SER A 115 1.63 -21.00 -3.11
CA SER A 115 1.19 -20.49 -1.81
C SER A 115 1.61 -21.39 -0.64
N GLU A 116 1.60 -22.71 -0.82
CA GLU A 116 1.98 -23.66 0.24
C GLU A 116 3.46 -23.49 0.64
N ASP A 117 4.35 -23.34 -0.34
CA ASP A 117 5.78 -23.08 -0.09
C ASP A 117 5.99 -21.73 0.61
N LEU A 118 5.23 -20.69 0.23
CA LEU A 118 5.30 -19.38 0.87
C LEU A 118 4.86 -19.45 2.34
N ILE A 119 3.78 -20.17 2.64
CA ILE A 119 3.29 -20.37 4.01
C ILE A 119 4.30 -21.16 4.84
N SER A 120 4.82 -22.25 4.28
CA SER A 120 5.86 -23.07 4.93
C SER A 120 7.10 -22.23 5.27
N ASN A 121 7.58 -21.42 4.32
CA ASN A 121 8.69 -20.50 4.54
C ASN A 121 8.38 -19.48 5.63
N GLN A 122 7.17 -18.93 5.66
CA GLN A 122 6.74 -18.00 6.71
C GLN A 122 6.79 -18.65 8.10
N GLU A 123 6.32 -19.90 8.23
CA GLU A 123 6.37 -20.64 9.50
C GLU A 123 7.81 -20.89 9.96
N ILE A 124 8.68 -21.30 9.04
CA ILE A 124 10.11 -21.52 9.32
C ILE A 124 10.77 -20.22 9.79
N LEU A 125 10.52 -19.11 9.08
CA LEU A 125 11.02 -17.79 9.48
C LEU A 125 10.52 -17.39 10.87
N GLY A 126 9.25 -17.66 11.19
CA GLY A 126 8.70 -17.41 12.53
C GLY A 126 9.40 -18.22 13.62
N ARG A 127 9.69 -19.51 13.36
CA ARG A 127 10.44 -20.36 14.31
C ARG A 127 11.87 -19.87 14.51
N LEU A 128 12.54 -19.45 13.43
CA LEU A 128 13.88 -18.89 13.50
C LEU A 128 13.90 -17.57 14.28
N ASP A 129 12.98 -16.65 14.00
CA ASP A 129 12.88 -15.39 14.72
C ASP A 129 12.63 -15.60 16.22
N PHE A 130 11.76 -16.55 16.58
CA PHE A 130 11.54 -16.93 17.97
C PHE A 130 12.80 -17.49 18.63
N ALA A 131 13.55 -18.36 17.95
CA ALA A 131 14.81 -18.91 18.46
C ALA A 131 15.87 -17.80 18.68
N PHE A 132 16.06 -16.92 17.70
CA PHE A 132 16.99 -15.79 17.81
C PHE A 132 16.58 -14.81 18.90
N SER A 133 15.29 -14.54 19.04
CA SER A 133 14.75 -13.67 20.09
C SER A 133 15.01 -14.24 21.48
N LYS A 134 14.81 -15.55 21.69
CA LYS A 134 15.20 -16.22 22.94
C LYS A 134 16.70 -16.12 23.20
N GLY A 135 17.53 -16.32 22.18
CA GLY A 135 18.99 -16.20 22.29
C GLY A 135 19.43 -14.79 22.69
N LYS A 136 18.91 -13.77 22.00
CA LYS A 136 19.16 -12.35 22.32
C LYS A 136 18.72 -11.99 23.73
N LEU A 137 17.52 -12.43 24.13
CA LEU A 137 16.99 -12.22 25.48
C LEU A 137 17.90 -12.87 26.53
N SER A 138 18.31 -14.12 26.29
CA SER A 138 19.23 -14.84 27.17
C SER A 138 20.55 -14.06 27.34
N ILE A 139 21.19 -13.63 26.25
CA ILE A 139 22.42 -12.81 26.32
C ILE A 139 22.19 -11.53 27.11
N GLN A 140 21.11 -10.81 26.83
CA GLN A 140 20.79 -9.55 27.51
C GLN A 140 20.57 -9.77 29.02
N MET A 141 19.95 -10.88 29.40
CA MET A 141 19.67 -11.23 30.79
C MET A 141 20.82 -11.97 31.50
N ARG A 142 21.87 -12.36 30.77
CA ARG A 142 22.84 -13.37 31.23
C ARG A 142 22.13 -14.65 31.68
N GLY A 143 21.12 -15.05 30.92
CA GLY A 143 20.36 -16.28 31.10
C GLY A 143 21.27 -17.50 30.92
N ILE A 144 20.90 -18.58 31.60
CA ILE A 144 21.59 -19.86 31.57
C ILE A 144 20.57 -20.90 31.16
N GLU A 145 20.98 -21.86 30.33
CA GLU A 145 20.13 -23.00 29.98
C GLU A 145 19.87 -23.86 31.22
N PRO A 146 18.59 -24.06 31.63
CA PRO A 146 18.29 -24.86 32.79
C PRO A 146 18.45 -26.36 32.48
N THR A 147 19.02 -27.11 33.42
CA THR A 147 19.00 -28.57 33.37
C THR A 147 17.63 -29.07 33.80
N LEU A 148 16.91 -29.74 32.91
CA LEU A 148 15.62 -30.34 33.20
C LEU A 148 15.80 -31.65 33.98
N ASN A 149 14.89 -31.93 34.92
CA ASN A 149 14.86 -33.17 35.69
C ASN A 149 13.42 -33.71 35.78
N GLU A 150 13.28 -35.02 35.93
CA GLU A 150 11.99 -35.69 36.11
C GLU A 150 11.59 -35.83 37.59
N ASP A 151 12.55 -35.64 38.49
CA ASP A 151 12.41 -35.75 39.95
C ASP A 151 11.64 -34.57 40.59
N LYS A 152 11.06 -33.68 39.76
CA LYS A 152 10.22 -32.54 40.15
C LYS A 152 10.86 -31.61 41.18
N TYR A 153 12.18 -31.49 41.22
CA TYR A 153 12.87 -30.54 42.09
C TYR A 153 13.29 -29.28 41.33
N LEU A 154 13.37 -28.16 42.06
CA LEU A 154 13.81 -26.87 41.55
C LEU A 154 15.05 -26.42 42.31
N ASN A 155 16.06 -25.96 41.57
CA ASN A 155 17.28 -25.39 42.12
C ASN A 155 17.73 -24.21 41.28
N ILE A 156 17.40 -23.00 41.71
CA ILE A 156 17.77 -21.75 41.06
C ILE A 156 18.84 -21.09 41.91
N LYS A 157 20.08 -21.03 41.41
CA LYS A 157 21.19 -20.33 42.08
C LYS A 157 21.28 -18.90 41.60
N ASN A 158 21.28 -17.94 42.53
CA ASN A 158 21.41 -16.51 42.23
C ASN A 158 20.46 -15.99 41.13
N GLY A 159 19.23 -16.50 41.12
CA GLY A 159 18.19 -16.08 40.18
C GLY A 159 17.73 -14.65 40.43
N ARG A 160 17.34 -13.96 39.36
CA ARG A 160 16.77 -12.61 39.40
C ARG A 160 15.42 -12.62 38.70
N HIS A 161 14.48 -11.80 39.16
CA HIS A 161 13.18 -11.68 38.51
C HIS A 161 13.33 -11.03 37.12
N PRO A 162 12.89 -11.68 36.03
CA PRO A 162 13.12 -11.24 34.64
C PRO A 162 12.67 -9.82 34.30
N LEU A 163 11.56 -9.37 34.88
CA LEU A 163 10.93 -8.08 34.58
C LEU A 163 11.38 -6.93 35.49
N LEU A 164 12.19 -7.19 36.52
CA LEU A 164 12.67 -6.13 37.42
C LEU A 164 13.94 -5.48 36.87
N ASP A 165 14.13 -4.19 37.18
CA ASP A 165 15.34 -3.45 36.79
C ASP A 165 16.60 -4.19 37.24
N LYS A 166 17.43 -4.57 36.25
CA LYS A 166 18.67 -5.34 36.45
C LYS A 166 19.64 -4.66 37.41
N LYS A 167 19.60 -3.34 37.54
CA LYS A 167 20.46 -2.58 38.45
C LYS A 167 19.97 -2.61 39.90
N LYS A 168 18.68 -2.82 40.13
CA LYS A 168 18.06 -2.80 41.46
C LYS A 168 17.76 -4.20 42.00
N VAL A 169 17.46 -5.16 41.11
CA VAL A 169 17.05 -6.51 41.51
C VAL A 169 18.19 -7.26 42.20
N VAL A 170 17.88 -7.84 43.36
CA VAL A 170 18.80 -8.67 44.14
C VAL A 170 18.66 -10.13 43.70
N ALA A 171 19.78 -10.83 43.61
CA ALA A 171 19.81 -12.25 43.26
C ALA A 171 19.44 -13.10 44.48
N ASN A 172 18.54 -14.07 44.30
CA ASN A 172 18.11 -15.01 45.33
C ASN A 172 18.38 -16.45 44.89
N THR A 173 18.74 -17.29 45.85
CA THR A 173 18.90 -18.72 45.62
C THR A 173 17.69 -19.47 46.18
N ILE A 174 17.07 -20.32 45.36
CA ILE A 174 15.82 -21.03 45.66
C ILE A 174 16.04 -22.53 45.44
N TYR A 175 15.69 -23.34 46.43
CA TYR A 175 15.66 -24.80 46.34
C TYR A 175 14.27 -25.29 46.74
N LEU A 176 13.73 -26.31 46.07
CA LEU A 176 12.43 -26.91 46.38
C LEU A 176 12.39 -28.38 45.92
N GLY A 177 11.68 -29.25 46.65
CA GLY A 177 11.30 -30.58 46.17
C GLY A 177 12.26 -31.73 46.48
N ARG A 178 13.34 -31.49 47.24
CA ARG A 178 14.17 -32.56 47.81
C ARG A 178 13.88 -32.74 49.30
N ASP A 179 14.37 -31.83 50.14
CA ASP A 179 14.39 -32.01 51.60
C ASP A 179 13.26 -31.26 52.35
N PHE A 180 12.46 -30.44 51.67
CA PHE A 180 11.40 -29.64 52.29
C PHE A 180 10.29 -29.24 51.32
N HIS A 181 9.08 -29.07 51.85
CA HIS A 181 7.85 -28.79 51.10
C HIS A 181 7.36 -27.32 51.14
N THR A 182 8.01 -26.41 51.90
CA THR A 182 7.63 -24.98 51.98
C THR A 182 8.83 -24.03 52.09
N PHE A 183 8.72 -22.81 51.54
CA PHE A 183 9.76 -21.77 51.49
C PHE A 183 10.10 -21.16 52.87
N GLY A 184 11.39 -21.07 53.20
CA GLY A 184 11.92 -20.30 54.34
C GLY A 184 13.41 -20.01 54.18
N ASP A 185 13.81 -18.76 54.38
CA ASP A 185 15.20 -18.28 54.37
C ASP A 185 16.02 -19.00 55.45
N ASN A 186 17.14 -19.62 55.08
CA ASN A 186 18.15 -20.06 56.05
C ASN A 186 19.48 -19.38 55.76
N ARG A 187 19.54 -18.06 55.96
CA ARG A 187 20.80 -17.45 56.38
C ARG A 187 21.15 -17.99 57.76
N SER A 188 22.39 -18.46 57.87
CA SER A 188 23.10 -18.88 59.08
C SER A 188 22.89 -20.33 59.53
N LYS A 189 23.74 -21.23 59.02
CA LYS A 189 24.77 -21.93 59.82
C LYS A 189 25.56 -22.90 58.95
N HIS A 190 26.85 -23.01 59.30
CA HIS A 190 27.89 -23.89 58.75
C HIS A 190 28.78 -23.25 57.67
N ARG A 191 29.76 -22.49 58.17
CA ARG A 191 31.20 -22.71 57.86
C ARG A 191 31.39 -24.21 57.57
N TRP A 192 31.92 -24.61 56.42
CA TRP A 192 33.33 -24.64 56.02
C TRP A 192 33.43 -24.72 54.50
#